data_AF-A0A8H3LJ78-F1
#
_entry.id   AF-A0A8H3LJ78-F1
#
_cell.length_a   1.000
_cell.length_b   1.000
_cell.length_c   1.000
_cell.angle_alpha   90.00
_cell.angle_beta   90.00
_cell.angle_gamma   90.00
#
_symmetry.space_group_name_H-M   'P 1'
#
loop_
_entity.id
_entity.type
_entity.pdbx_description
1 polymer ?
#
loop_
_entity_poly.entity_id
_entity_poly.type
_entity_poly.pdbx_seq_one_letter_code
_entity_poly.pdbx_strand_id
1 'polypeptide(L)'
;MLKTISLQTDGANKKAAKKINFLVGIANYLVNHQIGLPIRVLAFLTLLYFIFPGAEKFFFLQHKDPETGLYKKGKDDVYFVFTWIAIFTFLRAVIMEYMFIPMIKFGGIKKGSQQTRFAEQGWSFLYYSIFWTLGM
;
A
#
# COMPACT_ATOMS: atom_id res chain seq x y z
N MET A 1 -13.36 4.88 -9.35
CA MET A 1 -14.25 5.47 -10.39
C MET A 1 -13.44 6.38 -11.32
N LEU A 2 -12.53 5.80 -12.13
CA LEU A 2 -11.88 6.46 -13.26
C LEU A 2 -12.72 6.16 -14.50
N LYS A 3 -13.72 7.00 -14.73
CA LYS A 3 -14.62 6.86 -15.88
C LYS A 3 -13.83 7.23 -17.13
N THR A 4 -13.54 6.24 -17.98
CA THR A 4 -13.30 6.38 -19.43
C THR A 4 -12.41 7.57 -19.84
N ILE A 5 -11.10 7.43 -19.65
CA ILE A 5 -10.14 8.11 -20.52
C ILE A 5 -9.81 7.11 -21.65
N SER A 6 -10.74 6.93 -22.59
CA SER A 6 -10.38 6.38 -23.90
C SER A 6 -9.70 7.50 -24.67
N LEU A 7 -8.38 7.59 -24.60
CA LEU A 7 -7.60 8.50 -25.44
C LEU A 7 -7.89 8.14 -26.90
N GLN A 8 -8.61 9.03 -27.60
CA GLN A 8 -8.83 8.96 -29.03
C GLN A 8 -7.50 9.26 -29.70
N THR A 9 -6.68 8.22 -29.91
CA THR A 9 -5.39 8.37 -30.56
C THR A 9 -5.59 8.42 -32.06
N ASP A 10 -5.28 9.55 -32.68
CA ASP A 10 -5.12 9.68 -34.12
C ASP A 10 -4.17 8.59 -34.65
N GLY A 11 -4.47 8.07 -35.84
CA GLY A 11 -4.01 6.77 -36.36
C GLY A 11 -2.49 6.51 -36.41
N ALA A 12 -1.65 7.49 -36.08
CA ALA A 12 -0.19 7.40 -36.10
C ALA A 12 0.41 6.55 -34.95
N ASN A 13 -0.31 6.24 -33.87
CA ASN A 13 0.31 5.58 -32.71
C ASN A 13 -0.50 4.46 -32.04
N LYS A 14 -1.05 3.54 -32.84
CA LYS A 14 -1.74 2.32 -32.35
C LYS A 14 -0.91 1.49 -31.35
N LYS A 15 0.41 1.43 -31.49
CA LYS A 15 1.30 0.71 -30.56
C LYS A 15 1.37 1.39 -29.18
N ALA A 16 1.53 2.72 -29.11
CA ALA A 16 1.51 3.43 -27.83
C ALA A 16 0.12 3.40 -27.18
N ALA A 17 -0.96 3.54 -27.97
CA ALA A 17 -2.32 3.42 -27.49
C ALA A 17 -2.57 2.05 -26.82
N LYS A 18 -2.11 0.96 -27.44
CA LYS A 18 -2.20 -0.39 -26.87
C LYS A 18 -1.41 -0.52 -25.57
N LYS A 19 -0.19 0.05 -25.50
CA LYS A 19 0.63 0.05 -24.28
C LYS A 19 -0.03 0.84 -23.15
N ILE A 20 -0.58 2.02 -23.45
CA ILE A 20 -1.29 2.85 -22.47
C ILE A 20 -2.53 2.11 -21.95
N ASN A 21 -3.35 1.55 -22.83
CA ASN A 21 -4.54 0.78 -22.42
C ASN A 21 -4.17 -0.44 -21.58
N PHE A 22 -3.03 -1.10 -21.87
CA PHE A 22 -2.51 -2.18 -21.04
C PHE A 22 -2.10 -1.68 -19.64
N LEU A 23 -1.35 -0.58 -19.56
CA LEU A 23 -0.96 0.02 -18.27
C LEU A 23 -2.16 0.52 -17.47
N VAL A 24 -3.17 1.11 -18.12
CA VAL A 24 -4.44 1.52 -17.50
C VAL A 24 -5.22 0.29 -17.02
N GLY A 25 -5.18 -0.81 -17.75
CA GLY A 25 -5.76 -2.09 -17.33
C GLY A 25 -5.11 -2.62 -16.04
N ILE A 26 -3.77 -2.62 -15.98
CA ILE A 26 -3.03 -2.99 -14.76
C ILE A 26 -3.37 -2.04 -13.61
N ALA A 27 -3.33 -0.74 -13.84
CA ALA A 27 -3.65 0.26 -12.81
C ALA A 27 -5.08 0.08 -12.26
N ASN A 28 -6.07 -0.14 -13.12
CA ASN A 28 -7.44 -0.42 -12.70
C ASN A 28 -7.54 -1.74 -11.92
N TYR A 29 -6.80 -2.77 -12.32
CA TYR A 29 -6.76 -4.03 -11.59
C TYR A 29 -6.16 -3.86 -10.18
N LEU A 30 -5.04 -3.11 -10.07
CA LEU A 30 -4.39 -2.79 -8.81
C LEU A 30 -5.32 -1.98 -7.88
N VAL A 31 -6.02 -0.98 -8.44
CA VAL A 31 -6.98 -0.14 -7.69
C VAL A 31 -8.19 -0.95 -7.23
N ASN A 32 -8.72 -1.84 -8.07
CA ASN A 32 -9.88 -2.66 -7.69
C ASN A 32 -9.51 -3.76 -6.67
N HIS A 33 -8.24 -4.18 -6.61
CA HIS A 33 -7.72 -5.16 -5.65
C HIS A 33 -6.76 -4.53 -4.63
N GLN A 34 -7.01 -3.28 -4.25
CA GLN A 34 -6.11 -2.51 -3.38
C GLN A 34 -5.86 -3.16 -2.01
N ILE A 35 -6.82 -3.95 -1.49
CA ILE A 35 -6.67 -4.73 -0.24
C ILE A 35 -6.15 -6.14 -0.52
N GLY A 36 -6.60 -6.74 -1.62
CA GLY A 36 -6.28 -8.13 -1.99
C GLY A 36 -4.80 -8.36 -2.29
N LEU A 37 -4.10 -7.36 -2.79
CA LEU A 37 -2.66 -7.45 -3.06
C LEU A 37 -1.80 -7.44 -1.79
N PRO A 38 -1.89 -6.40 -0.92
CA PRO A 38 -1.06 -6.36 0.27
C PRO A 38 -1.38 -7.51 1.24
N ILE A 39 -2.63 -7.97 1.34
CA ILE A 39 -2.95 -9.12 2.20
C ILE A 39 -2.33 -10.43 1.67
N ARG A 40 -2.25 -10.62 0.35
CA ARG A 40 -1.57 -11.78 -0.25
C ARG A 40 -0.07 -11.74 -0.02
N VAL A 41 0.54 -10.55 -0.11
CA VAL A 41 1.96 -10.35 0.21
C VAL A 41 2.23 -10.64 1.68
N LEU A 42 1.44 -10.09 2.59
CA LEU A 42 1.58 -10.36 4.02
C LEU A 42 1.36 -11.84 4.34
N ALA A 43 0.31 -12.47 3.80
CA ALA A 43 0.06 -13.89 3.98
C ALA A 43 1.23 -14.74 3.46
N PHE A 44 1.82 -14.38 2.31
CA PHE A 44 3.00 -15.05 1.79
C PHE A 44 4.22 -14.90 2.70
N LEU A 45 4.49 -13.70 3.22
CA LEU A 45 5.58 -13.46 4.17
C LEU A 45 5.37 -14.22 5.49
N THR A 46 4.13 -14.26 6.01
CA THR A 46 3.79 -15.02 7.20
C THR A 46 3.91 -16.53 6.97
N LEU A 47 3.53 -17.04 5.80
CA LEU A 47 3.73 -18.45 5.45
C LEU A 47 5.23 -18.80 5.35
N LEU A 48 6.03 -17.92 4.73
CA LEU A 48 7.48 -18.09 4.69
C LEU A 48 8.08 -18.15 6.10
N TYR A 49 7.56 -17.35 7.03
CA TYR A 49 7.97 -17.40 8.44
C TYR A 49 7.74 -18.77 9.08
N PHE A 50 6.62 -19.43 8.80
CA PHE A 50 6.35 -20.76 9.36
C PHE A 50 7.14 -21.89 8.69
N ILE A 51 7.53 -21.73 7.42
CA ILE A 51 8.15 -22.81 6.63
C ILE A 51 9.68 -22.76 6.69
N PHE A 52 10.29 -21.57 6.73
CA PHE A 52 11.73 -21.43 6.55
C PHE A 52 12.44 -20.90 7.81
N PRO A 53 13.35 -21.69 8.43
CA PRO A 53 14.20 -21.20 9.51
C PRO A 53 15.17 -20.15 8.94
N GLY A 54 14.96 -18.88 9.31
CA GLY A 54 15.65 -17.72 8.73
C GLY A 54 14.70 -16.62 8.23
N ALA A 55 13.40 -16.91 8.10
CA ALA A 55 12.39 -15.90 7.78
C ALA A 55 12.03 -15.00 8.99
N GLU A 56 12.60 -15.27 10.17
CA GLU A 56 12.62 -14.35 11.31
C GLU A 56 13.22 -12.97 10.98
N LYS A 57 14.11 -12.90 9.98
CA LYS A 57 14.70 -11.66 9.44
C LYS A 57 13.66 -10.64 8.95
N PHE A 58 12.49 -11.12 8.54
CA PHE A 58 11.41 -10.26 8.05
C PHE A 58 10.62 -9.60 9.19
N PHE A 59 10.65 -10.16 10.41
CA PHE A 59 9.82 -9.72 11.53
C PHE A 59 10.62 -9.20 12.72
N PHE A 60 11.88 -9.59 12.86
CA PHE A 60 12.74 -9.22 13.99
C PHE A 60 14.03 -8.53 13.51
N LEU A 61 14.56 -7.61 14.32
CA LEU A 61 15.86 -6.99 14.08
C LEU A 61 16.98 -7.99 14.38
N GLN A 62 17.94 -8.12 13.45
CA GLN A 62 18.92 -9.22 13.45
C GLN A 62 20.31 -8.82 13.99
N HIS A 63 20.57 -7.52 14.19
CA HIS A 63 21.91 -7.00 14.51
C HIS A 63 22.02 -6.52 15.96
N LYS A 64 21.61 -7.34 16.93
CA LYS A 64 21.75 -6.99 18.35
C LYS A 64 23.21 -7.12 18.77
N ASP A 65 23.79 -6.05 19.28
CA ASP A 65 25.11 -6.06 19.90
C ASP A 65 25.01 -6.71 21.29
N PRO A 66 25.71 -7.82 21.56
CA PRO A 66 25.64 -8.51 22.85
C PRO A 66 26.25 -7.70 24.01
N GLU A 67 27.16 -6.74 23.74
CA GLU A 67 27.82 -5.97 24.80
C GLU A 67 27.04 -4.72 25.19
N THR A 68 26.42 -4.04 24.22
CA THR A 68 25.68 -2.79 24.47
C THR A 68 24.16 -2.98 24.50
N GLY A 69 23.66 -4.12 24.02
CA GLY A 69 22.23 -4.38 23.85
C GLY A 69 21.57 -3.56 22.73
N LEU A 70 22.33 -2.70 22.05
CA LEU A 70 21.87 -1.82 20.98
C LEU A 70 21.89 -2.55 19.63
N TYR A 71 20.99 -2.17 18.73
CA TYR A 71 20.94 -2.73 17.38
C TYR A 71 21.84 -1.92 16.43
N LYS A 72 22.76 -2.61 15.76
CA LYS A 72 23.58 -2.01 14.69
C LYS A 72 22.83 -2.05 13.37
N LYS A 73 23.14 -1.13 12.47
CA LYS A 73 22.61 -1.14 11.10
C LYS A 73 23.30 -2.22 10.28
N GLY A 74 22.54 -3.05 9.57
CA GLY A 74 23.11 -4.04 8.66
C GLY A 74 22.25 -4.27 7.42
N LYS A 75 22.78 -5.07 6.49
CA LYS A 75 22.13 -5.30 5.18
C LYS A 75 20.81 -6.07 5.32
N ASP A 76 20.70 -6.91 6.35
CA ASP A 76 19.50 -7.71 6.60
C ASP A 76 18.31 -6.87 7.13
N ASP A 77 18.53 -5.60 7.52
CA ASP A 77 17.44 -4.70 7.95
C ASP A 77 16.46 -4.37 6.81
N VAL A 78 16.90 -4.56 5.56
CA VAL A 78 16.07 -4.36 4.36
C VAL A 78 14.85 -5.28 4.37
N TYR A 79 14.98 -6.52 4.86
CA TYR A 79 13.87 -7.47 4.93
C TYR A 79 12.81 -7.03 5.93
N PHE A 80 13.24 -6.55 7.09
CA PHE A 80 12.36 -5.99 8.11
C PHE A 80 11.63 -4.74 7.59
N VAL A 81 12.35 -3.81 6.97
CA VAL A 81 11.75 -2.60 6.36
C VAL A 81 10.75 -2.96 5.27
N PHE A 82 11.05 -3.96 4.44
CA PHE A 82 10.13 -4.44 3.41
C PHE A 82 8.81 -4.96 4.01
N THR A 83 8.86 -5.74 5.08
CA THR A 83 7.66 -6.19 5.80
C THR A 83 6.86 -5.00 6.34
N TRP A 84 7.52 -4.00 6.93
CA TRP A 84 6.84 -2.79 7.41
C TRP A 84 6.19 -1.98 6.29
N ILE A 85 6.85 -1.86 5.12
CA ILE A 85 6.25 -1.23 3.94
C ILE A 85 4.98 -1.99 3.52
N ALA A 86 5.00 -3.32 3.51
CA ALA A 86 3.82 -4.12 3.19
C ALA A 86 2.71 -3.92 4.23
N ILE A 87 3.04 -3.88 5.52
CA ILE A 87 2.09 -3.62 6.62
C ILE A 87 1.47 -2.22 6.47
N PHE A 88 2.26 -1.17 6.27
CA PHE A 88 1.75 0.19 6.08
C PHE A 88 0.89 0.31 4.82
N THR A 89 1.24 -0.40 3.75
CA THR A 89 0.45 -0.45 2.52
C THR A 89 -0.91 -1.12 2.76
N PHE A 90 -0.93 -2.22 3.51
CA PHE A 90 -2.16 -2.88 3.94
C PHE A 90 -3.02 -1.96 4.84
N LEU A 91 -2.39 -1.37 5.85
CA LEU A 91 -3.05 -0.48 6.81
C LEU A 91 -3.70 0.71 6.08
N ARG A 92 -2.98 1.33 5.14
CA ARG A 92 -3.54 2.38 4.27
C ARG A 92 -4.79 1.90 3.55
N ALA A 93 -4.73 0.74 2.91
CA ALA A 93 -5.87 0.19 2.17
C ALA A 93 -7.08 -0.08 3.08
N VAL A 94 -6.85 -0.64 4.28
CA VAL A 94 -7.91 -0.92 5.26
C VAL A 94 -8.53 0.36 5.80
N ILE A 95 -7.74 1.35 6.22
CA ILE A 95 -8.27 2.62 6.75
C ILE A 95 -9.08 3.34 5.68
N MET A 96 -8.61 3.37 4.44
CA MET A 96 -9.36 3.99 3.35
C MET A 96 -10.72 3.32 3.12
N GLU A 97 -10.75 1.99 2.99
CA GLU A 97 -11.98 1.27 2.64
C GLU A 97 -12.95 1.13 3.83
N TYR A 98 -12.45 0.87 5.04
CA TYR A 98 -13.28 0.53 6.20
C TYR A 98 -13.47 1.67 7.20
N MET A 99 -12.67 2.73 7.16
CA MET A 99 -12.90 3.91 8.02
C MET A 99 -13.41 5.10 7.22
N PHE A 100 -12.69 5.53 6.19
CA PHE A 100 -13.04 6.76 5.47
C PHE A 100 -14.25 6.58 4.54
N ILE A 101 -14.29 5.54 3.70
CA ILE A 101 -15.44 5.31 2.81
C ILE A 101 -16.78 5.22 3.56
N PRO A 102 -16.92 4.44 4.66
CA PRO A 102 -18.18 4.43 5.40
C PRO A 102 -18.49 5.79 6.02
N MET A 103 -17.51 6.50 6.58
CA MET A 103 -17.72 7.86 7.13
C MET A 103 -18.29 8.83 6.09
N ILE A 104 -17.80 8.77 4.86
CA ILE A 104 -18.29 9.60 3.74
C ILE A 104 -19.69 9.17 3.29
N LYS A 105 -19.98 7.86 3.29
CA LYS A 105 -21.32 7.32 2.98
C LYS A 105 -22.34 7.76 4.03
N PHE A 106 -21.97 7.79 5.31
CA PHE A 106 -22.79 8.39 6.37
C PHE A 106 -23.00 9.89 6.15
N GLY A 107 -21.99 10.60 5.62
CA GLY A 107 -22.11 12.01 5.20
C GLY A 107 -22.91 12.26 3.92
N GLY A 108 -23.56 11.24 3.33
CA GLY A 108 -24.50 11.40 2.20
C GLY A 108 -23.86 11.52 0.81
N ILE A 109 -22.53 11.44 0.69
CA ILE A 109 -21.85 11.55 -0.61
C ILE A 109 -21.88 10.19 -1.33
N LYS A 110 -22.66 10.10 -2.42
CA LYS A 110 -22.85 8.86 -3.20
C LYS A 110 -21.85 8.68 -4.35
N LYS A 111 -21.09 9.71 -4.71
CA LYS A 111 -20.17 9.68 -5.86
C LYS A 111 -18.85 8.99 -5.48
N GLY A 112 -18.60 7.79 -6.02
CA GLY A 112 -17.41 7.00 -5.71
C GLY A 112 -16.07 7.72 -5.97
N SER A 113 -15.98 8.57 -6.99
CA SER A 113 -14.77 9.37 -7.24
C SER A 113 -14.48 10.39 -6.12
N GLN A 114 -15.51 11.00 -5.54
CA GLN A 114 -15.33 11.92 -4.41
C GLN A 114 -14.97 11.16 -3.14
N GLN A 115 -15.54 9.96 -2.95
CA GLN A 115 -15.21 9.08 -1.83
C GLN A 115 -13.72 8.73 -1.81
N THR A 116 -13.16 8.29 -2.95
CA THR A 116 -11.73 7.96 -3.04
C THR A 116 -10.83 9.16 -2.75
N ARG A 117 -11.15 10.34 -3.31
CA ARG A 117 -10.34 11.57 -3.10
C ARG A 117 -10.33 12.01 -1.64
N PHE A 118 -11.48 11.94 -0.96
CA PHE A 118 -11.54 12.25 0.46
C PHE A 118 -10.77 11.21 1.28
N ALA A 119 -10.89 9.92 0.96
CA ALA A 119 -10.11 8.88 1.65
C ALA A 119 -8.60 9.08 1.46
N GLU A 120 -8.16 9.52 0.27
CA GLU A 120 -6.76 9.89 -0.02
C GLU A 120 -6.28 11.03 0.87
N GLN A 121 -7.06 12.11 0.97
CA GLN A 121 -6.74 13.25 1.82
C GLN A 121 -6.79 12.90 3.31
N GLY A 122 -7.80 12.13 3.73
CA GLY A 122 -7.97 11.68 5.10
C GLY A 122 -6.80 10.82 5.56
N TRP A 123 -6.25 9.95 4.69
CA TRP A 123 -5.05 9.20 5.02
C TRP A 123 -3.85 10.11 5.25
N SER A 124 -3.60 11.07 4.36
CA SER A 124 -2.49 12.01 4.53
C SER A 124 -2.63 12.79 5.83
N PHE A 125 -3.83 13.28 6.14
CA PHE A 125 -4.10 13.96 7.41
C PHE A 125 -3.81 13.06 8.62
N LEU A 126 -4.39 11.85 8.65
CA LEU A 126 -4.18 10.89 9.73
C LEU A 126 -2.69 10.54 9.92
N TYR A 127 -2.00 10.29 8.80
CA TYR A 127 -0.57 10.00 8.82
C TYR A 127 0.22 11.15 9.44
N TYR A 128 0.06 12.38 8.92
CA TYR A 128 0.78 13.52 9.46
C TYR A 128 0.40 13.83 10.90
N SER A 129 -0.88 13.72 11.30
CA SER A 129 -1.28 13.93 12.69
C SER A 129 -0.60 12.97 13.65
N ILE A 130 -0.53 11.68 13.33
CA ILE A 130 0.12 10.67 14.18
C ILE A 130 1.61 10.95 14.27
N PHE A 131 2.29 11.08 13.12
CA PHE A 131 3.75 11.22 13.10
C PHE A 131 4.23 12.56 13.68
N TRP A 132 3.46 13.62 13.46
CA TRP A 132 3.70 14.92 14.08
C TRP A 132 3.63 14.85 15.62
N THR A 133 2.63 14.16 16.18
CA THR A 133 2.53 14.01 17.65
C THR A 133 3.65 13.16 18.26
N LEU A 134 4.27 12.30 17.45
CA LEU A 134 5.43 11.50 17.84
C LEU A 134 6.75 12.27 17.72
N GLY A 135 6.72 13.54 17.27
CA GLY A 135 7.90 14.39 17.14
C GLY A 135 8.76 14.11 15.90
N MET A 136 8.17 13.52 14.85
CA MET A 136 8.80 13.37 13.53
C MET A 136 8.44 14.52 12.58
#